data_AF-A0A2S5CFS7-F1
#
_entry.id   AF-A0A2S5CFS7-F1
#
_cell.length_a   1.000
_cell.length_b   1.000
_cell.length_c   1.000
_cell.angle_alpha   90.00
_cell.angle_beta   90.00
_cell.angle_gamma   90.00
#
_symmetry.space_group_name_H-M   'P 1'
#
loop_
_entity.id
_entity.type
_entity.pdbx_description
1 polymer ?
#
loop_
_entity_poly.entity_id
_entity_poly.type
_entity_poly.pdbx_seq_one_letter_code
_entity_poly.pdbx_strand_id
1 'polypeptide(L)'
;MSLPIPIMVSVFQALVQAQNESDKHQREIQLQTHIVNLQHSYSMAKLQAEKEIIQNIISLAKHSYDRKMDFLTDAYHQVQCLISNYHQTLLAEQTELRNRRFDSSLSRNEKMQIESRLSDVSVTLIDLTALNQRMSYDFISLTLSINPL
;
A
#
# COMPACT_ATOMS: atom_id res chain seq x y z
N MET A 1 -28.07 7.25 -86.45
CA MET A 1 -29.45 6.92 -86.04
C MET A 1 -29.66 7.42 -84.63
N SER A 2 -30.50 8.43 -84.45
CA SER A 2 -30.82 9.01 -83.13
C SER A 2 -31.86 8.13 -82.42
N LEU A 3 -31.63 7.84 -81.14
CA LEU A 3 -32.60 7.11 -80.31
C LEU A 3 -33.93 7.90 -80.22
N PRO A 4 -35.09 7.22 -80.23
CA PRO A 4 -36.39 7.85 -79.97
C PRO A 4 -36.39 8.57 -78.63
N ILE A 5 -36.92 9.81 -78.60
CA ILE A 5 -37.00 10.67 -77.41
C ILE A 5 -37.54 9.92 -76.15
N PRO A 6 -38.56 9.05 -76.23
CA PRO A 6 -39.04 8.30 -75.06
C PRO A 6 -38.02 7.35 -74.45
N ILE A 7 -37.15 6.75 -75.28
CA ILE A 7 -36.08 5.85 -74.84
C ILE A 7 -34.96 6.63 -74.16
N MET A 8 -34.66 7.83 -74.65
CA MET A 8 -33.67 8.71 -73.99
C MET A 8 -34.15 9.17 -72.61
N VAL A 9 -35.44 9.48 -72.44
CA VAL A 9 -36.01 9.89 -71.15
C VAL A 9 -35.99 8.75 -70.14
N SER A 10 -36.35 7.53 -70.54
CA SER A 10 -36.35 6.37 -69.64
C SER A 10 -34.93 5.96 -69.21
N VAL A 11 -33.96 6.01 -70.11
CA VAL A 11 -32.54 5.80 -69.77
C VAL A 11 -32.04 6.88 -68.81
N PHE A 12 -32.41 8.14 -69.03
CA PHE A 12 -32.04 9.24 -68.14
C PHE A 12 -32.67 9.09 -66.75
N GLN A 13 -33.95 8.69 -66.66
CA GLN A 13 -34.62 8.39 -65.40
C GLN A 13 -33.97 7.20 -64.66
N ALA A 14 -33.60 6.14 -65.37
CA ALA A 14 -32.91 4.99 -64.78
C ALA A 14 -31.52 5.36 -64.25
N LEU A 15 -30.78 6.22 -64.96
CA LEU A 15 -29.49 6.73 -64.49
C LEU A 15 -29.64 7.60 -63.23
N VAL A 16 -30.63 8.49 -63.19
CA VAL A 16 -30.91 9.32 -62.01
C VAL A 16 -31.36 8.48 -60.81
N GLN A 17 -32.16 7.43 -61.04
CA GLN A 17 -32.55 6.49 -59.97
C GLN A 17 -31.35 5.70 -59.44
N ALA A 18 -30.51 5.15 -60.32
CA ALA A 18 -29.31 4.43 -59.92
C ALA A 18 -28.34 5.31 -59.13
N GLN A 19 -28.22 6.59 -59.52
CA GLN A 19 -27.38 7.55 -58.82
C GLN A 19 -27.94 7.92 -57.44
N ASN A 20 -29.25 8.13 -57.31
CA ASN A 20 -29.90 8.37 -56.02
C ASN A 20 -29.80 7.17 -55.07
N GLU A 21 -29.92 5.94 -55.59
CA GLU A 21 -29.75 4.71 -54.80
C GLU A 21 -28.30 4.51 -54.35
N SER A 22 -27.33 4.80 -55.21
CA SER A 22 -25.90 4.81 -54.86
C SER A 22 -25.60 5.82 -53.75
N ASP A 23 -26.12 7.05 -53.88
CA ASP A 23 -25.91 8.12 -52.88
C ASP A 23 -26.57 7.79 -51.53
N LYS A 24 -27.71 7.08 -51.56
CA LYS A 24 -28.38 6.60 -50.34
C LYS A 24 -27.56 5.50 -49.68
N HIS A 25 -27.08 4.52 -50.46
CA HIS A 25 -26.25 3.43 -49.96
C HIS A 25 -24.93 3.94 -49.36
N GLN A 26 -24.31 4.92 -50.01
CA GLN A 26 -23.06 5.53 -49.55
C GLN A 26 -23.25 6.32 -48.24
N ARG A 27 -24.39 7.01 -48.09
CA ARG A 27 -24.79 7.63 -46.81
C ARG A 27 -25.01 6.59 -45.71
N GLU A 28 -25.62 5.46 -46.04
CA GLU A 28 -25.88 4.37 -45.09
C GLU A 28 -24.57 3.72 -44.60
N ILE A 29 -23.60 3.51 -45.49
CA ILE A 29 -22.24 3.04 -45.14
C ILE A 29 -21.52 4.06 -44.25
N GLN A 30 -21.59 5.35 -44.57
CA GLN A 30 -20.99 6.41 -43.75
C GLN A 30 -21.59 6.44 -42.35
N LEU A 31 -22.91 6.25 -42.23
CA LEU A 31 -23.62 6.25 -40.96
C LEU A 31 -23.24 5.03 -40.10
N GLN A 32 -23.17 3.84 -40.72
CA GLN A 32 -22.70 2.63 -40.03
C GLN A 32 -21.25 2.78 -39.55
N THR A 33 -20.38 3.32 -40.39
CA THR A 33 -18.97 3.58 -40.04
C THR A 33 -18.87 4.56 -38.88
N HIS A 34 -19.68 5.62 -38.88
CA HIS A 34 -19.71 6.59 -37.78
C HIS A 34 -20.17 5.96 -36.46
N ILE A 35 -21.21 5.12 -36.49
CA ILE A 35 -21.70 4.40 -35.31
C ILE A 35 -20.61 3.49 -34.74
N VAL A 36 -19.92 2.72 -35.58
CA VAL A 36 -18.82 1.84 -35.14
C VAL A 36 -17.68 2.66 -34.51
N ASN A 37 -17.32 3.80 -35.10
CA ASN A 37 -16.29 4.68 -34.56
C ASN A 37 -16.68 5.28 -33.20
N LEU A 38 -17.95 5.65 -33.02
CA LEU A 38 -18.47 6.13 -31.74
C LEU A 38 -18.45 5.02 -30.67
N GLN A 39 -18.88 3.81 -31.03
CA GLN A 39 -18.83 2.66 -30.12
C GLN A 39 -17.40 2.33 -29.69
N HIS A 40 -16.46 2.38 -30.64
CA HIS A 40 -15.04 2.16 -30.35
C HIS A 40 -14.49 3.25 -29.43
N SER A 41 -14.76 4.52 -29.72
CA SER A 41 -14.31 5.67 -28.90
C SER A 41 -14.86 5.59 -27.48
N TYR A 42 -16.14 5.25 -27.33
CA TYR A 42 -16.78 5.06 -26.03
C TYR A 42 -16.16 3.89 -25.26
N SER A 43 -15.92 2.76 -25.93
CA SER A 43 -15.29 1.58 -25.32
C SER A 43 -13.87 1.90 -24.81
N MET A 44 -13.08 2.63 -25.61
CA MET A 44 -11.74 3.08 -25.20
C MET A 44 -11.79 4.04 -24.02
N ALA A 45 -12.69 5.02 -24.04
CA ALA A 45 -12.87 5.96 -22.94
C ALA A 45 -13.28 5.25 -21.65
N LYS A 46 -14.20 4.28 -21.73
CA LYS A 46 -14.61 3.45 -20.58
C LYS A 46 -13.44 2.64 -20.02
N LEU A 47 -12.68 1.98 -20.87
CA LEU A 47 -11.52 1.17 -20.45
C LEU A 47 -10.44 2.05 -19.79
N GLN A 48 -10.22 3.25 -20.31
CA GLN A 48 -9.31 4.22 -19.70
C GLN A 48 -9.80 4.70 -18.33
N ALA A 49 -11.09 5.01 -18.20
CA ALA A 49 -11.69 5.41 -16.92
C ALA A 49 -11.61 4.27 -15.87
N GLU A 50 -11.90 3.03 -16.27
CA GLU A 50 -11.76 1.85 -15.39
C GLU A 50 -10.31 1.67 -14.93
N LYS A 51 -9.34 1.83 -15.84
CA LYS A 51 -7.92 1.78 -15.49
C LYS A 51 -7.53 2.86 -14.49
N GLU A 52 -7.98 4.09 -14.68
CA GLU A 52 -7.72 5.20 -13.75
C GLU A 52 -8.34 4.95 -12.37
N ILE A 53 -9.56 4.44 -12.31
CA ILE A 53 -10.21 4.06 -11.04
C ILE A 53 -9.38 3.00 -10.32
N ILE A 54 -8.96 1.94 -11.02
CA ILE A 54 -8.13 0.88 -10.44
C ILE A 54 -6.80 1.45 -9.93
N GLN A 55 -6.15 2.32 -10.69
CA GLN A 55 -4.89 2.96 -10.29
C GLN A 55 -5.08 3.82 -9.03
N ASN A 56 -6.17 4.58 -8.94
CA ASN A 56 -6.48 5.40 -7.76
C ASN A 56 -6.77 4.53 -6.54
N ILE A 57 -7.49 3.42 -6.69
CA ILE A 57 -7.74 2.46 -5.61
C ILE A 57 -6.42 1.87 -5.12
N ILE A 58 -5.53 1.43 -6.03
CA ILE A 58 -4.21 0.89 -5.67
C ILE A 58 -3.36 1.95 -4.95
N SER A 59 -3.35 3.19 -5.45
CA SER A 59 -2.61 4.30 -4.84
C SER A 59 -3.10 4.60 -3.42
N LEU A 60 -4.42 4.66 -3.22
CA LEU A 60 -5.03 4.85 -1.90
C LEU A 60 -4.71 3.70 -0.94
N ALA A 61 -4.78 2.46 -1.43
CA ALA A 61 -4.44 1.28 -0.64
C ALA A 61 -2.97 1.32 -0.20
N LYS A 62 -2.06 1.66 -1.11
CA LYS A 62 -0.63 1.81 -0.82
C LYS A 62 -0.38 2.91 0.21
N HIS A 63 -0.95 4.08 0.03
CA HIS A 63 -0.74 5.18 0.95
C HIS A 63 -1.33 4.91 2.35
N SER A 64 -2.46 4.21 2.43
CA SER A 64 -3.02 3.74 3.71
C SER A 64 -2.10 2.72 4.40
N TYR A 65 -1.51 1.83 3.61
CA TYR A 65 -0.53 0.87 4.07
C TYR A 65 0.74 1.55 4.61
N ASP A 66 1.32 2.48 3.85
CA ASP A 66 2.55 3.19 4.21
C ASP A 66 2.37 3.89 5.57
N ARG A 67 1.26 4.62 5.75
CA ARG A 67 0.95 5.28 7.04
C ARG A 67 0.83 4.33 8.22
N LYS A 68 0.22 3.15 8.01
CA LYS A 68 0.10 2.15 9.07
C LYS A 68 1.46 1.58 9.46
N MET A 69 2.35 1.41 8.48
CA MET A 69 3.73 0.96 8.71
C MET A 69 4.56 2.00 9.43
N ASP A 70 4.45 3.27 9.04
CA ASP A 70 5.12 4.38 9.72
C ASP A 70 4.70 4.43 11.19
N PHE A 71 3.38 4.40 11.46
CA PHE A 71 2.84 4.37 12.82
C PHE A 71 3.36 3.19 13.64
N LEU A 72 3.35 1.98 13.06
CA LEU A 72 3.82 0.78 13.75
C LEU A 72 5.31 0.85 14.07
N THR A 73 6.11 1.40 13.14
CA THR A 73 7.56 1.57 13.30
C THR A 73 7.87 2.60 14.38
N ASP A 74 7.18 3.74 14.38
CA ASP A 74 7.32 4.77 15.40
C ASP A 74 6.93 4.27 16.79
N ALA A 75 5.84 3.50 16.89
CA ALA A 75 5.41 2.90 18.15
C ALA A 75 6.45 1.90 18.68
N TYR A 76 6.98 1.02 17.81
CA TYR A 76 8.05 0.09 18.18
C TYR A 76 9.31 0.83 18.64
N HIS A 77 9.71 1.88 17.94
CA HIS A 77 10.88 2.69 18.31
C HIS A 77 10.71 3.36 19.68
N GLN A 78 9.55 3.93 19.96
CA GLN A 78 9.27 4.53 21.27
C GLN A 78 9.37 3.50 22.41
N VAL A 79 8.81 2.30 22.22
CA VAL A 79 8.91 1.25 23.24
C VAL A 79 10.35 0.76 23.40
N GLN A 80 11.12 0.63 22.31
CA GLN A 80 12.56 0.32 22.36
C GLN A 80 13.34 1.35 23.16
N CYS A 81 13.09 2.64 22.95
CA CYS A 81 13.72 3.70 23.74
C CYS A 81 13.40 3.58 25.22
N LEU A 82 12.14 3.30 25.58
CA LEU A 82 11.74 3.11 26.98
C LEU A 82 12.42 1.89 27.62
N ILE A 83 12.47 0.76 26.92
CA ILE A 83 13.15 -0.46 27.38
C ILE A 83 14.65 -0.18 27.59
N SER A 84 15.29 0.51 26.65
CA SER A 84 16.71 0.86 26.73
C SER A 84 16.99 1.78 27.93
N ASN A 85 16.17 2.81 28.13
CA ASN A 85 16.29 3.72 29.28
C ASN A 85 16.10 3.00 30.61
N TYR A 86 15.13 2.09 30.68
CA TYR A 86 14.90 1.29 31.89
C TYR A 86 16.05 0.32 32.15
N HIS A 87 16.59 -0.31 31.10
CA HIS A 87 17.77 -1.17 31.20
C HIS A 87 18.99 -0.42 31.73
N GLN A 88 19.26 0.79 31.21
CA GLN A 88 20.32 1.68 31.70
C GLN A 88 20.14 2.02 33.19
N THR A 89 18.90 2.31 33.60
CA THR A 89 18.57 2.62 35.00
C THR A 89 18.86 1.44 35.92
N LEU A 90 18.46 0.23 35.52
CA LEU A 90 18.74 -0.99 36.29
C LEU A 90 20.22 -1.34 36.35
N LEU A 91 20.99 -1.09 35.28
CA LEU A 91 22.45 -1.27 35.28
C LEU A 91 23.14 -0.29 36.24
N ALA A 92 22.69 0.97 36.27
CA ALA A 92 23.18 1.97 37.21
C ALA A 92 22.89 1.56 38.66
N GLU A 93 21.65 1.13 38.94
CA GLU A 93 21.25 0.62 40.26
C GLU A 93 22.09 -0.61 40.66
N GLN A 94 22.26 -1.59 39.76
CA GLN A 94 23.08 -2.78 40.02
C GLN A 94 24.52 -2.39 40.36
N THR A 95 25.08 -1.40 39.67
CA THR A 95 26.44 -0.91 39.90
C THR A 95 26.55 -0.23 41.26
N GLU A 96 25.59 0.63 41.61
CA GLU A 96 25.53 1.29 42.92
C GLU A 96 25.43 0.26 44.05
N LEU A 97 24.53 -0.71 43.95
CA LEU A 97 24.36 -1.76 44.94
C LEU A 97 25.62 -2.63 45.09
N ARG A 98 26.31 -2.95 43.98
CA ARG A 98 27.60 -3.66 44.02
C ARG A 98 28.65 -2.88 44.79
N ASN A 99 28.72 -1.57 44.59
CA ASN A 99 29.66 -0.71 45.32
C ASN A 99 29.31 -0.66 46.81
N ARG A 100 28.02 -0.49 47.15
CA ARG A 100 27.55 -0.43 48.54
C ARG A 100 27.71 -1.75 49.29
N ARG A 101 27.71 -2.91 48.60
CA ARG A 101 27.90 -4.23 49.24
C ARG A 101 29.19 -4.33 50.05
N PHE A 102 30.24 -3.62 49.65
CA PHE A 102 31.55 -3.64 50.30
C PHE A 102 31.74 -2.55 51.36
N ASP A 103 30.72 -1.73 51.62
CA ASP A 103 30.79 -0.69 52.64
C ASP A 103 30.94 -1.33 54.04
N SER A 104 31.97 -0.89 54.76
CA SER A 104 32.31 -1.37 56.10
C SER A 104 31.37 -0.81 57.17
N SER A 105 30.65 0.28 56.89
CA SER A 105 29.71 0.92 57.81
C SER A 105 28.36 0.20 57.93
N LEU A 106 28.04 -0.70 56.99
CA LEU A 106 26.76 -1.41 56.94
C LEU A 106 26.69 -2.59 57.91
N SER A 107 25.54 -2.73 58.56
CA SER A 107 25.18 -3.89 59.36
C SER A 107 24.98 -5.15 58.50
N ARG A 108 24.99 -6.32 59.15
CA ARG A 108 24.72 -7.60 58.48
C ARG A 108 23.35 -7.63 57.80
N ASN A 109 22.34 -7.01 58.40
CA ASN A 109 20.98 -6.98 57.83
C ASN A 109 20.92 -6.12 56.57
N GLU A 110 21.59 -4.95 56.57
CA GLU A 110 21.67 -4.09 55.39
C GLU A 110 22.43 -4.77 54.24
N LYS A 111 23.51 -5.50 54.55
CA LYS A 111 24.23 -6.30 53.55
C LYS A 111 23.36 -7.40 52.94
N MET A 112 22.58 -8.11 53.74
CA MET A 112 21.62 -9.11 53.23
C MET A 112 20.54 -8.47 52.36
N GLN A 113 20.02 -7.28 52.71
CA GLN A 113 19.06 -6.56 51.89
C GLN A 113 19.66 -6.12 50.54
N ILE A 114 20.91 -5.64 50.53
CA ILE A 114 21.62 -5.29 49.30
C ILE A 114 21.81 -6.53 48.42
N GLU A 115 22.19 -7.67 48.99
CA GLU A 115 22.34 -8.93 48.24
C GLU A 115 21.01 -9.42 47.63
N SER A 116 19.92 -9.33 48.39
CA SER A 116 18.58 -9.62 47.89
C SER A 116 18.22 -8.70 46.71
N ARG A 117 18.40 -7.39 46.88
CA ARG A 117 18.08 -6.41 45.83
C ARG A 117 18.96 -6.59 44.59
N LEU A 118 20.24 -6.93 44.75
CA LEU A 118 21.13 -7.27 43.64
C LEU A 118 20.63 -8.49 42.87
N SER A 119 20.11 -9.50 43.56
CA SER A 119 19.49 -10.66 42.92
C SER A 119 18.27 -10.24 42.10
N ASP A 120 17.35 -9.48 42.70
CA ASP A 120 16.13 -9.01 42.03
C ASP A 120 16.42 -8.18 40.78
N VAL A 121 17.35 -7.21 40.88
CA VAL A 121 17.78 -6.38 39.75
C VAL A 121 18.41 -7.23 38.65
N SER A 122 19.21 -8.23 39.01
CA SER A 122 19.85 -9.13 38.03
C SER A 122 18.83 -9.99 37.29
N VAL A 123 17.84 -10.53 37.99
CA VAL A 123 16.72 -11.28 37.36
C VAL A 123 15.95 -10.35 36.43
N THR A 124 15.60 -9.16 36.89
CA THR A 124 14.85 -8.17 36.08
C THR A 124 15.61 -7.78 34.81
N LEU A 125 16.93 -7.61 34.88
CA LEU A 125 17.77 -7.34 33.71
C LEU A 125 17.76 -8.48 32.68
N ILE A 126 17.78 -9.74 33.14
CA ILE A 126 17.70 -10.92 32.27
C ILE A 126 16.33 -10.96 31.59
N ASP A 127 15.26 -10.81 32.36
CA ASP A 127 13.88 -10.83 31.84
C ASP A 127 13.65 -9.70 30.83
N LEU A 128 14.15 -8.49 31.12
CA LEU A 128 14.05 -7.34 30.22
C LEU A 128 14.83 -7.58 28.92
N THR A 129 15.99 -8.22 28.99
CA THR A 129 16.79 -8.57 27.81
C THR A 129 16.07 -9.58 26.94
N ALA A 130 15.50 -10.63 27.55
CA ALA A 130 14.72 -11.64 26.85
C ALA A 130 13.45 -11.05 26.21
N LEU A 131 12.74 -10.18 26.93
CA LEU A 131 11.59 -9.45 26.41
C LEU A 131 11.97 -8.59 25.20
N ASN A 132 13.08 -7.86 25.29
CA ASN A 132 13.55 -7.00 24.20
C ASN A 132 13.88 -7.81 22.93
N GLN A 133 14.57 -8.94 23.10
CA GLN A 133 14.88 -9.85 21.99
C GLN A 133 13.59 -10.39 21.36
N ARG A 134 12.66 -10.89 22.17
CA ARG A 134 11.37 -11.40 21.69
C ARG A 134 10.58 -10.35 20.92
N MET A 135 10.47 -9.14 21.47
CA MET A 135 9.79 -8.03 20.79
C MET A 135 10.41 -7.70 19.43
N SER A 136 11.73 -7.76 19.33
CA SER A 136 12.45 -7.51 18.08
C SER A 136 12.13 -8.59 17.04
N TYR A 137 12.11 -9.86 17.45
CA TYR A 137 11.70 -10.96 16.56
C TYR A 137 10.24 -10.84 16.13
N ASP A 138 9.33 -10.53 17.05
CA ASP A 138 7.91 -10.38 16.76
C ASP A 138 7.67 -9.22 15.78
N PHE A 139 8.38 -8.09 15.93
CA PHE A 139 8.29 -6.95 15.02
C PHE A 139 8.83 -7.27 13.62
N ILE A 140 9.98 -7.95 13.52
CA ILE A 140 10.56 -8.38 12.24
C ILE A 140 9.62 -9.38 11.55
N SER A 141 9.08 -10.35 12.31
CA SER A 141 8.15 -11.33 11.77
C SER A 141 6.87 -10.67 11.24
N LEU A 142 6.30 -9.72 11.99
CA LEU A 142 5.12 -8.98 11.57
C LEU A 142 5.38 -8.17 10.30
N THR A 143 6.49 -7.42 10.25
CA THR A 143 6.84 -6.61 9.07
C THR A 143 7.07 -7.47 7.82
N LEU A 144 7.74 -8.61 7.93
CA LEU A 144 7.92 -9.56 6.83
C LEU A 144 6.61 -10.23 6.39
N SER A 145 5.69 -10.51 7.32
CA SER A 145 4.38 -11.09 6.98
C SER A 145 3.52 -10.13 6.16
N ILE A 146 3.72 -8.83 6.36
CA ILE A 146 2.95 -7.79 5.71
C ILE A 146 3.61 -7.33 4.38
N ASN A 147 4.94 -7.45 4.27
CA ASN A 147 5.70 -7.22 3.03
C ASN A 147 6.67 -8.39 2.75
N PRO A 148 6.19 -9.51 2.19
CA PRO A 148 7.07 -10.58 1.78
C PRO A 148 7.97 -10.09 0.64
N LEU A 149 9.28 -10.10 0.87
CA LEU A 149 10.32 -9.80 -0.13
C LEU A 149 10.16 -10.64 -1.40
#